data_AF-A0A255T879-F1
#
_entry.id   AF-A0A255T879-F1
#
_cell.length_a   1.000
_cell.length_b   1.000
_cell.length_c   1.000
_cell.angle_alpha   90.00
_cell.angle_beta   90.00
_cell.angle_gamma   90.00
#
_symmetry.space_group_name_H-M   'P 1'
#
loop_
_entity.id
_entity.type
_entity.pdbx_description
1 polymer ?
#
loop_
_entity_poly.entity_id
_entity_poly.type
_entity_poly.pdbx_seq_one_letter_code
_entity_poly.pdbx_strand_id
1 'polypeptide(L)'
;GIEIESQVRGWYNYYNKFGKTEFVKVMNHLNMVLAYWIRRKYKRFHRKPIVKALIWLQEIASKDRSLFYHWQRGQTPRLCLCTKR
;
A
#
# COMPACT_ATOMS: atom_id res chain seq x y z
N GLY A 1 -17.65 -1.26 3.62
CA GLY A 1 -16.19 -1.32 3.45
C GLY A 1 -15.47 -1.06 4.75
N ILE A 2 -15.62 -1.95 5.74
CA ILE A 2 -15.11 -1.76 7.12
C ILE A 2 -14.23 -2.95 7.57
N GLU A 3 -14.25 -4.08 6.86
CA GLU A 3 -13.53 -5.30 7.31
C GLU A 3 -12.00 -5.24 7.17
N ILE A 4 -11.46 -4.53 6.18
CA ILE A 4 -10.01 -4.49 5.98
C ILE A 4 -9.31 -3.70 7.11
N GLU A 5 -9.94 -2.64 7.61
CA GLU A 5 -9.37 -1.76 8.64
C GLU A 5 -9.16 -2.48 9.98
N SER A 6 -10.11 -3.33 10.40
CA SER A 6 -9.99 -4.11 11.64
C SER A 6 -8.92 -5.21 11.53
N GLN A 7 -8.82 -5.86 10.37
CA GLN A 7 -7.80 -6.88 10.09
C GLN A 7 -6.39 -6.26 10.08
N VAL A 8 -6.21 -5.11 9.44
CA VAL A 8 -4.92 -4.39 9.42
C VAL A 8 -4.51 -3.96 10.82
N ARG A 9 -5.45 -3.58 11.70
CA ARG A 9 -5.16 -3.29 13.11
C ARG A 9 -4.74 -4.54 13.88
N GLY A 10 -5.40 -5.68 13.66
CA GLY A 10 -4.99 -6.97 14.24
C GLY A 10 -3.58 -7.38 13.80
N TRP A 11 -3.28 -7.23 12.51
CA TRP A 11 -1.95 -7.48 11.95
C TRP A 11 -0.92 -6.51 12.51
N TYR A 12 -1.26 -5.23 12.72
CA TYR A 12 -0.38 -4.27 13.37
C TYR A 12 0.05 -4.77 14.76
N ASN A 13 -0.90 -5.21 15.58
CA ASN A 13 -0.61 -5.71 16.93
C ASN A 13 0.20 -7.02 16.91
N TYR A 14 -0.09 -7.90 15.93
CA TYR A 14 0.63 -9.16 15.75
C TYR A 14 2.08 -8.93 15.28
N TYR A 15 2.27 -8.20 14.17
CA TYR A 15 3.57 -7.99 13.53
C TYR A 15 4.49 -7.01 14.27
N ASN A 16 3.96 -6.12 15.11
CA ASN A 16 4.81 -5.24 15.93
C ASN A 16 5.72 -6.04 16.90
N LYS A 17 5.34 -7.28 17.26
CA LYS A 17 6.19 -8.19 18.04
C LYS A 17 7.35 -8.79 17.25
N PHE A 18 7.21 -8.93 15.92
CA PHE A 18 8.20 -9.55 15.03
C PHE A 18 9.20 -8.55 14.45
N GLY A 19 9.10 -7.27 14.84
CA GLY A 19 10.05 -6.23 14.45
C GLY A 19 9.55 -5.33 13.31
N LYS A 20 10.19 -4.17 13.19
CA LYS A 20 9.81 -3.11 12.25
C LYS A 20 9.97 -3.54 10.78
N THR A 21 10.95 -4.39 10.48
CA THR A 21 11.29 -4.77 9.10
C THR A 21 10.22 -5.66 8.47
N GLU A 22 9.77 -6.68 9.18
CA GLU A 22 8.72 -7.62 8.78
C GLU A 22 7.41 -6.88 8.57
N PHE A 23 7.06 -5.99 9.50
CA PHE A 23 5.88 -5.14 9.38
C PHE A 23 5.93 -4.26 8.10
N VAL A 24 7.07 -3.61 7.83
CA VAL A 24 7.25 -2.81 6.61
C VAL A 24 7.08 -3.66 5.33
N LYS A 25 7.59 -4.90 5.31
CA LYS A 25 7.41 -5.82 4.16
C LYS A 25 5.93 -6.09 3.90
N VAL A 26 5.16 -6.40 4.95
CA VAL A 26 3.71 -6.67 4.81
C VAL A 26 2.96 -5.43 4.31
N MET A 27 3.26 -4.25 4.87
CA MET A 27 2.59 -3.01 4.44
C MET A 27 2.94 -2.62 2.99
N ASN A 28 4.19 -2.85 2.57
CA ASN A 28 4.59 -2.68 1.17
C ASN A 28 3.84 -3.65 0.25
N HIS A 29 3.67 -4.90 0.67
CA HIS A 29 2.87 -5.87 -0.08
C HIS A 29 1.41 -5.41 -0.25
N LEU A 30 0.78 -4.92 0.82
CA LEU A 30 -0.57 -4.34 0.75
C LEU A 30 -0.65 -3.17 -0.24
N ASN A 31 0.32 -2.26 -0.20
CA ASN A 31 0.39 -1.14 -1.15
C ASN A 31 0.55 -1.62 -2.61
N MET A 32 1.28 -2.72 -2.85
CA MET A 32 1.35 -3.33 -4.19
C MET A 32 0.02 -3.95 -4.63
N VAL A 33 -0.68 -4.66 -3.75
CA VAL A 33 -2.00 -5.22 -4.04
C VAL A 33 -2.98 -4.12 -4.43
N LEU A 34 -2.96 -2.99 -3.71
CA LEU A 34 -3.74 -1.80 -4.06
C LEU A 34 -3.37 -1.26 -5.44
N ALA A 35 -2.08 -1.18 -5.78
CA ALA A 35 -1.64 -0.73 -7.11
C ALA A 35 -2.12 -1.68 -8.24
N TYR A 36 -2.10 -2.99 -8.02
CA TYR A 36 -2.67 -3.95 -8.98
C TYR A 36 -4.19 -3.79 -9.10
N TRP A 37 -4.89 -3.55 -7.99
CA TRP A 37 -6.32 -3.27 -8.00
C TRP A 37 -6.65 -2.00 -8.78
N ILE A 38 -5.90 -0.91 -8.57
CA ILE A 38 -6.00 0.33 -9.36
C ILE A 38 -5.83 0.03 -10.84
N ARG A 39 -4.80 -0.76 -11.18
CA ARG A 39 -4.51 -1.11 -12.55
C ARG A 39 -5.71 -1.80 -13.20
N ARG A 40 -6.35 -2.73 -12.50
CA ARG A 40 -7.55 -3.45 -12.97
C ARG A 40 -8.79 -2.56 -13.05
N LYS A 41 -9.01 -1.70 -12.04
CA LYS A 41 -10.21 -0.87 -11.90
C LYS A 41 -10.26 0.27 -12.91
N TYR A 42 -9.14 0.96 -13.15
CA TYR A 42 -9.12 2.17 -13.96
C TYR A 42 -8.46 1.92 -15.31
N LYS A 43 -9.25 2.02 -16.40
CA LYS A 43 -8.81 1.77 -17.78
C LYS A 43 -7.53 2.52 -18.18
N ARG A 44 -7.33 3.74 -17.67
CA ARG A 44 -6.12 4.55 -17.92
C ARG A 44 -4.80 3.90 -17.50
N PHE A 45 -4.85 2.87 -16.64
CA PHE A 45 -3.67 2.16 -16.15
C PHE A 45 -3.49 0.75 -16.72
N HIS A 46 -4.46 0.15 -17.44
CA HIS A 46 -4.42 -1.27 -17.85
C HIS A 46 -3.11 -1.70 -18.52
N ARG A 47 -2.61 -0.87 -19.45
CA ARG A 47 -1.38 -1.12 -20.21
C ARG A 47 -0.19 -0.30 -19.73
N LYS A 48 -0.31 0.38 -18.59
CA LYS A 48 0.77 1.20 -18.05
C LYS A 48 1.64 0.38 -17.10
N PRO A 49 2.94 0.73 -16.96
CA PRO A 49 3.79 0.14 -15.94
C PRO A 49 3.15 0.27 -14.56
N ILE A 50 3.29 -0.75 -13.71
CA ILE A 50 2.72 -0.75 -12.34
C ILE A 50 3.17 0.46 -11.52
N VAL A 51 4.38 0.96 -11.80
CA VAL A 51 4.96 2.19 -11.24
C VAL A 51 4.04 3.40 -11.42
N LYS A 52 3.34 3.54 -12.56
CA LYS A 52 2.39 4.65 -12.77
C LYS A 52 1.17 4.55 -11.84
N ALA A 53 0.68 3.33 -11.58
CA ALA A 53 -0.39 3.11 -10.61
C ALA A 53 0.08 3.36 -9.17
N LEU A 54 1.33 3.00 -8.84
CA LEU A 54 1.94 3.29 -7.53
C LEU A 54 2.14 4.79 -7.30
N ILE A 55 2.66 5.53 -8.29
CA ILE A 55 2.81 6.99 -8.22
C ILE A 55 1.44 7.61 -7.96
N TRP A 56 0.44 7.22 -8.73
CA TRP A 56 -0.91 7.74 -8.54
C TRP A 56 -1.48 7.38 -7.16
N LEU A 57 -1.22 6.17 -6.67
CA LEU A 57 -1.62 5.77 -5.31
C LEU A 57 -0.89 6.59 -4.23
N GLN A 58 0.38 6.93 -4.45
CA GLN A 58 1.16 7.79 -3.56
C GLN A 58 0.62 9.23 -3.54
N GLU A 59 0.18 9.76 -4.68
CA GLU A 59 -0.50 11.06 -4.75
C GLU A 59 -1.80 11.06 -3.94
N ILE A 60 -2.60 9.99 -4.03
CA ILE A 60 -3.82 9.83 -3.22
C ILE A 60 -3.46 9.79 -1.74
N ALA A 61 -2.48 8.94 -1.36
CA ALA A 61 -2.04 8.84 0.02
C ALA A 61 -1.48 10.16 0.57
N SER A 62 -0.89 10.99 -0.28
CA SER A 62 -0.41 12.33 0.10
C SER A 62 -1.56 13.31 0.36
N LYS A 63 -2.67 13.18 -0.38
CA LYS A 63 -3.87 14.02 -0.22
C LYS A 63 -4.72 13.60 0.97
N ASP A 64 -4.88 12.30 1.16
CA ASP A 64 -5.67 11.74 2.24
C ASP A 64 -5.02 10.46 2.79
N ARG A 65 -4.30 10.61 3.90
CA ARG A 65 -3.69 9.48 4.61
C ARG A 65 -4.71 8.68 5.42
N SER A 66 -5.93 9.20 5.62
CA SER A 66 -6.94 8.56 6.47
C SER A 66 -7.64 7.39 5.79
N LEU A 67 -7.57 7.30 4.46
CA LEU A 67 -8.19 6.25 3.64
C LEU A 67 -7.78 4.83 4.01
N PHE A 68 -6.57 4.65 4.57
CA PHE A 68 -6.11 3.36 5.05
C PHE A 68 -5.35 3.51 6.37
N TYR A 69 -5.61 2.66 7.34
CA TYR A 69 -4.96 2.70 8.65
C TYR A 69 -3.43 2.74 8.58
N HIS A 70 -2.82 1.92 7.72
CA HIS A 70 -1.36 1.86 7.62
C HIS A 70 -0.75 3.13 6.99
N TRP A 71 -1.49 3.86 6.17
CA TRP A 71 -1.05 5.15 5.64
C TRP A 71 -0.99 6.22 6.73
N GLN A 72 -1.96 6.23 7.65
CA GLN A 72 -1.94 7.09 8.84
C GLN A 72 -0.70 6.84 9.70
N ARG A 73 -0.23 5.58 9.74
CA ARG A 73 0.99 5.14 10.46
C ARG A 73 2.28 5.35 9.65
N GLY A 74 2.24 6.11 8.55
CA GLY A 74 3.40 6.44 7.71
C GLY A 74 3.85 5.34 6.75
N GLN A 75 3.07 4.26 6.61
CA GLN A 75 3.32 3.16 5.68
C GLN A 75 2.64 3.42 4.33
N THR A 76 2.85 4.63 3.80
CA THR A 76 2.31 5.04 2.50
C THR A 76 3.00 4.29 1.36
N PRO A 77 2.36 4.18 0.18
CA PRO A 77 2.99 3.59 -0.99
C PRO A 77 4.30 4.33 -1.27
N ARG A 78 5.39 3.57 -1.32
CA ARG A 78 6.70 4.08 -1.72
C ARG A 78 7.10 3.38 -3.00
N LEU A 79 7.66 4.17 -3.91
CA LEU A 79 8.43 3.60 -5.00
C LEU A 79 9.65 2.94 -4.37
N CYS A 80 9.63 1.61 -4.27
CA CYS A 80 10.89 0.90 -4.20
C CYS A 80 11.57 1.12 -5.56
N LEU A 81 12.50 2.07 -5.62
CA LEU A 81 13.40 2.28 -6.77
C LEU A 81 14.26 1.03 -7.05
N CYS A 82 14.12 -0.02 -6.26
CA CYS A 82 14.71 -1.33 -6.46
C CYS A 82 13.65 -2.32 -6.97
N THR A 83 13.07 -2.08 -8.15
CA THR A 83 12.78 -3.21 -9.03
C THR A 83 14.14 -3.71 -9.48
N LYS A 84 14.76 -4.62 -8.73
CA LYS A 84 15.94 -5.32 -9.22
C LYS A 84 15.56 -5.95 -10.57
N ARG A 85 16.44 -5.74 -11.55
CA ARG A 85 16.54 -6.57 -12.76
C ARG A 85 16.57 -8.04 -12.37
#